data_AF-B1JCT7-F1
#
_entry.id   AF-B1JCT7-F1
#
_cell.length_a   1.000
_cell.length_b   1.000
_cell.length_c   1.000
_cell.angle_alpha   90.00
_cell.angle_beta   90.00
_cell.angle_gamma   90.00
#
_symmetry.space_group_name_H-M   'P 1'
#
loop_
_entity.id
_entity.type
_entity.pdbx_description
1 polymer ?
#
loop_
_entity_poly.entity_id
_entity_poly.type
_entity_poly.pdbx_seq_one_letter_code
_entity_poly.pdbx_strand_id
1 'polypeptide(L)'
;MVSADNVRNWVDADVYVNLLAGVSKTLRLPINTGAIPDVILQHDANKFNAANLEPADLDVIASDTEMTRKYVSAKLQALGGSADEQEGRNPEDEDDVVIKVHPFYPNFLNIYLIELHFLSFNPTGLESYLKAVRIPGAKKYAAQLSRMYAAIAR
;
A
#
# COMPACT_ATOMS: atom_id res chain seq x y z
N MET A 1 -17.07 -2.99 11.69
CA MET A 1 -16.80 -3.11 10.24
C MET A 1 -16.46 -1.73 9.74
N VAL A 2 -15.28 -1.56 9.16
CA VAL A 2 -14.78 -0.30 8.62
C VAL A 2 -15.62 0.11 7.40
N SER A 3 -16.06 1.36 7.36
CA SER A 3 -16.79 1.97 6.23
C SER A 3 -15.90 2.94 5.44
N ALA A 4 -16.36 3.39 4.28
CA ALA A 4 -15.70 4.44 3.51
C ALA A 4 -15.50 5.74 4.31
N ASP A 5 -16.45 6.09 5.19
CA ASP A 5 -16.33 7.28 6.04
C ASP A 5 -15.24 7.13 7.10
N ASN A 6 -15.07 5.93 7.67
CA ASN A 6 -13.96 5.67 8.58
C ASN A 6 -12.61 5.87 7.87
N VAL A 7 -12.48 5.38 6.62
CA VAL A 7 -11.26 5.56 5.82
C VAL A 7 -11.05 7.02 5.43
N ARG A 8 -12.11 7.76 5.07
CA ARG A 8 -12.00 9.18 4.74
C ARG A 8 -11.48 9.99 5.93
N ASN A 9 -12.09 9.80 7.10
CA ASN A 9 -11.67 10.48 8.32
C ASN A 9 -10.22 10.16 8.69
N TRP A 10 -9.78 8.93 8.44
CA TRP A 10 -8.39 8.50 8.63
C TRP A 10 -7.42 9.20 7.69
N VAL A 11 -7.73 9.22 6.39
CA VAL A 11 -6.86 9.84 5.38
C VAL A 11 -6.78 11.36 5.56
N ASP A 12 -7.84 11.97 6.10
CA ASP A 12 -7.88 13.40 6.43
C ASP A 12 -7.25 13.73 7.81
N ALA A 13 -6.83 12.72 8.58
CA ALA A 13 -6.20 12.94 9.89
C ALA A 13 -4.77 13.48 9.75
N ASP A 14 -4.38 14.37 10.67
CA ASP A 14 -3.06 15.03 10.65
C ASP A 14 -1.89 14.05 10.58
N VAL A 15 -1.96 12.92 11.29
CA VAL A 15 -0.91 11.89 11.29
C VAL A 15 -0.69 11.33 9.88
N TYR A 16 -1.78 11.04 9.16
CA TYR A 16 -1.73 10.50 7.81
C TYR A 16 -1.27 11.57 6.81
N VAL A 17 -1.84 12.77 6.88
CA VAL A 17 -1.51 13.88 5.98
C VAL A 17 -0.02 14.26 6.08
N ASN A 18 0.52 14.35 7.30
CA ASN A 18 1.93 14.66 7.53
C ASN A 18 2.85 13.56 7.00
N LEU A 19 2.52 12.29 7.25
CA LEU A 19 3.26 11.16 6.70
C LEU A 19 3.25 11.20 5.16
N LEU A 20 2.07 11.38 4.56
CA LEU A 20 1.87 11.44 3.12
C LEU A 20 2.70 12.55 2.49
N ALA A 21 2.72 13.75 3.08
CA ALA A 21 3.56 14.85 2.64
C ALA A 21 5.06 14.49 2.68
N GLY A 22 5.52 13.81 3.73
CA GLY A 22 6.90 13.36 3.87
C GLY A 22 7.31 12.31 2.83
N VAL A 23 6.46 11.30 2.62
CA VAL A 23 6.69 10.22 1.66
C VAL A 23 6.65 10.75 0.22
N SER A 24 5.61 11.50 -0.13
CA SER A 24 5.45 12.08 -1.48
C SER A 24 6.61 13.01 -1.85
N LYS A 25 7.04 13.88 -0.94
CA LYS A 25 8.19 14.78 -1.16
C LYS A 25 9.49 14.01 -1.37
N THR A 26 9.72 12.97 -0.57
CA THR A 26 10.94 12.15 -0.68
C THR A 26 11.01 11.43 -2.01
N LEU A 27 9.91 10.76 -2.37
CA LEU A 27 9.86 9.85 -3.51
C LEU A 27 9.44 10.58 -4.80
N ARG A 28 9.22 11.90 -4.72
CA ARG A 28 8.75 12.75 -5.82
C ARG A 28 7.47 12.21 -6.46
N LEU A 29 6.57 11.67 -5.64
CA LEU A 29 5.32 11.08 -6.10
C LEU A 29 4.27 12.18 -6.32
N PRO A 30 3.68 12.28 -7.53
CA PRO A 30 2.57 13.20 -7.75
C PRO A 30 1.32 12.68 -7.02
N ILE A 31 0.75 13.53 -6.15
CA ILE A 31 -0.49 13.23 -5.41
C ILE A 31 -1.64 14.05 -6.01
N ASN A 32 -2.76 13.38 -6.25
CA ASN A 32 -4.01 14.02 -6.62
C ASN A 32 -4.59 14.78 -5.42
N THR A 33 -4.81 16.09 -5.56
CA THR A 33 -5.43 16.93 -4.52
C THR A 33 -6.96 16.96 -4.59
N GLY A 34 -7.56 16.30 -5.58
CA GLY A 34 -9.00 16.14 -5.69
C GLY A 34 -9.58 15.17 -4.65
N ALA A 35 -10.90 15.26 -4.46
CA ALA A 35 -11.62 14.35 -3.58
C ALA A 35 -11.45 12.89 -4.01
N ILE A 36 -11.25 12.01 -3.04
CA ILE A 36 -11.13 10.57 -3.28
C ILE A 36 -12.53 10.03 -3.57
N PRO A 37 -12.75 9.35 -4.71
CA PRO A 37 -14.05 8.77 -5.00
C PRO A 37 -14.47 7.73 -3.96
N ASP A 38 -15.75 7.71 -3.59
CA ASP A 38 -16.28 6.80 -2.55
C ASP A 38 -16.01 5.33 -2.84
N VAL A 39 -16.03 4.94 -4.12
CA VAL A 39 -15.69 3.57 -4.52
C VAL A 39 -14.26 3.19 -4.14
N ILE A 40 -13.31 4.14 -4.26
CA ILE A 40 -11.90 3.93 -3.90
C ILE A 40 -11.76 3.81 -2.37
N LEU A 41 -12.48 4.65 -1.62
CA LEU A 41 -12.53 4.56 -0.15
C LEU A 41 -13.16 3.24 0.30
N GLN A 42 -14.20 2.76 -0.39
CA GLN A 42 -14.83 1.48 -0.10
C GLN A 42 -13.88 0.30 -0.37
N HIS A 43 -13.05 0.38 -1.42
CA HIS A 43 -12.01 -0.61 -1.66
C HIS A 43 -11.01 -0.70 -0.51
N ASP A 44 -10.59 0.42 0.06
CA ASP A 44 -9.72 0.42 1.23
C ASP A 44 -10.43 -0.08 2.48
N ALA A 45 -11.68 0.31 2.71
CA ALA A 45 -12.49 -0.23 3.80
C ALA A 45 -12.57 -1.77 3.74
N ASN A 46 -12.72 -2.34 2.55
CA ASN A 46 -12.68 -3.79 2.35
C ASN A 46 -11.31 -4.40 2.70
N LYS A 47 -10.20 -3.71 2.43
CA LYS A 47 -8.85 -4.17 2.84
C LYS A 47 -8.68 -4.13 4.35
N PHE A 48 -9.13 -3.06 5.02
CA PHE A 48 -9.14 -2.99 6.49
C PHE A 48 -9.94 -4.14 7.10
N ASN A 49 -11.16 -4.37 6.60
CA ASN A 49 -12.01 -5.47 7.06
C ASN A 49 -11.37 -6.84 6.80
N ALA A 50 -10.72 -7.04 5.65
CA ALA A 50 -10.00 -8.28 5.33
C ALA A 50 -8.76 -8.49 6.20
N ALA A 51 -8.12 -7.41 6.65
CA ALA A 51 -7.02 -7.44 7.61
C ALA A 51 -7.50 -7.64 9.07
N ASN A 52 -8.81 -7.48 9.32
CA ASN A 52 -9.39 -7.37 10.64
C ASN A 52 -8.73 -6.25 11.48
N LEU A 53 -8.54 -5.09 10.84
CA LEU A 53 -7.96 -3.89 11.44
C LEU A 53 -8.93 -2.70 11.33
N GLU A 54 -8.80 -1.78 12.27
CA GLU A 54 -9.38 -0.43 12.23
C GLU A 54 -8.29 0.60 11.90
N PRO A 55 -8.64 1.80 11.40
CA PRO A 55 -7.64 2.83 11.12
C PRO A 55 -6.72 3.18 12.30
N ALA A 56 -7.25 3.14 13.53
CA ALA A 56 -6.48 3.38 14.76
C ALA A 56 -5.33 2.36 14.96
N ASP A 57 -5.46 1.13 14.45
CA ASP A 57 -4.39 0.12 14.53
C ASP A 57 -3.15 0.50 13.68
N LEU A 58 -3.32 1.45 12.76
CA LEU A 58 -2.25 1.97 11.92
C LEU A 58 -1.58 3.22 12.50
N ASP A 59 -2.08 3.82 13.58
CA ASP A 59 -1.52 5.04 14.18
C ASP A 59 -0.05 4.87 14.56
N VAL A 60 0.29 3.73 15.18
CA VAL A 60 1.68 3.42 15.56
C VAL A 60 2.59 3.32 14.34
N ILE A 61 2.12 2.68 13.27
CA ILE A 61 2.90 2.55 12.04
C ILE A 61 3.05 3.92 11.36
N ALA A 62 1.97 4.70 11.28
CA ALA A 62 1.97 6.00 10.63
C ALA A 62 2.82 7.04 11.40
N SER A 63 2.90 6.91 12.73
CA SER A 63 3.72 7.75 13.59
C SER A 63 5.22 7.46 13.43
N ASP A 64 5.60 6.22 13.09
CA ASP A 64 6.98 5.89 12.70
C ASP A 64 7.23 6.28 11.24
N THR A 65 7.34 7.59 11.02
CA THR A 65 7.52 8.18 9.69
C THR A 65 8.82 7.74 9.01
N GLU A 66 9.88 7.45 9.77
CA GLU A 66 11.16 7.01 9.23
C GLU A 66 11.03 5.58 8.68
N MET A 67 10.51 4.66 9.48
CA MET A 67 10.36 3.26 9.08
C MET A 67 9.37 3.12 7.94
N THR A 68 8.23 3.81 8.01
CA THR A 68 7.23 3.80 6.95
C THR A 68 7.81 4.34 5.64
N ARG A 69 8.58 5.42 5.68
CA ARG A 69 9.25 5.97 4.49
C ARG A 69 10.26 4.99 3.90
N LYS A 70 11.11 4.35 4.73
CA LYS A 70 12.06 3.31 4.27
C LYS A 70 11.31 2.17 3.59
N TYR A 71 10.22 1.70 4.18
CA TYR A 71 9.41 0.61 3.64
C TYR A 71 8.77 0.96 2.29
N VAL A 72 8.09 2.10 2.19
CA VAL A 72 7.44 2.52 0.93
C VAL A 72 8.49 2.71 -0.17
N SER A 73 9.64 3.31 0.14
CA SER A 73 10.75 3.48 -0.80
C SER A 73 11.28 2.13 -1.30
N ALA A 74 11.58 1.20 -0.39
CA ALA A 74 12.11 -0.11 -0.73
C ALA A 74 11.11 -0.90 -1.59
N LYS A 75 9.81 -0.84 -1.24
CA LYS A 75 8.76 -1.54 -1.98
C LYS A 75 8.58 -1.00 -3.38
N LEU A 76 8.54 0.33 -3.56
CA LEU A 76 8.42 0.93 -4.89
C LEU A 76 9.66 0.66 -5.75
N GLN A 77 10.87 0.61 -5.18
CA GLN A 77 12.08 0.24 -5.92
C GLN A 77 12.08 -1.24 -6.32
N ALA A 78 11.65 -2.13 -5.43
CA ALA A 78 11.62 -3.57 -5.68
C ALA A 78 10.57 -3.98 -6.72
N LEU A 79 9.46 -3.23 -6.81
CA LEU A 79 8.33 -3.53 -7.70
C LEU A 79 8.27 -2.62 -8.94
N GLY A 80 9.01 -1.52 -8.96
CA GLY A 80 9.02 -0.53 -10.05
C GLY A 80 9.76 -0.94 -11.34
N GLY A 81 9.98 -2.24 -11.55
CA GLY A 81 10.67 -2.78 -12.72
C GLY A 81 10.32 -4.23 -13.07
N SER A 82 9.35 -4.84 -12.38
CA SER A 82 8.80 -6.13 -12.79
C SER A 82 7.74 -5.91 -13.86
N ALA A 83 7.86 -6.60 -14.99
CA ALA A 83 6.80 -6.71 -15.97
C ALA A 83 5.49 -7.06 -15.25
N ASP A 84 4.38 -6.46 -15.68
CA ASP A 84 3.08 -6.81 -15.14
C ASP A 84 2.85 -8.29 -15.47
N GLU A 85 2.99 -9.18 -14.48
CA GLU A 85 2.69 -10.61 -14.65
C GLU A 85 1.16 -10.83 -14.79
N GLN A 86 0.38 -9.74 -14.76
CA GLN A 86 -1.05 -9.73 -15.05
C GLN A 86 -1.28 -9.19 -16.45
N GLU A 87 -1.19 -10.09 -17.43
CA GLU A 87 -2.22 -10.30 -18.43
C GLU A 87 -1.85 -11.52 -19.28
N GLY A 88 -2.85 -12.17 -19.87
CA GLY A 88 -2.70 -13.35 -20.72
C GLY A 88 -2.05 -12.99 -22.06
N ARG A 89 -0.80 -12.52 -21.99
CA ARG A 89 -0.05 -11.97 -23.10
C ARG A 89 0.22 -13.08 -24.11
N ASN A 90 -0.29 -12.92 -25.33
CA ASN A 90 0.11 -13.75 -26.44
C ASN A 90 1.51 -13.32 -26.90
N PRO A 91 2.31 -14.24 -27.47
CA PRO A 91 3.65 -13.93 -28.00
C PRO A 91 3.66 -12.86 -29.10
N GLU A 92 2.49 -12.54 -29.66
CA GLU A 92 2.29 -11.57 -30.75
C GLU A 92 1.91 -10.17 -30.24
N ASP A 93 1.65 -10.01 -28.93
CA ASP A 93 1.26 -8.73 -28.35
C ASP A 93 2.48 -7.80 -28.22
N GLU A 94 2.40 -6.62 -28.84
CA GLU A 94 3.43 -5.58 -28.72
C GLU A 94 3.64 -5.17 -27.24
N ASP A 95 4.84 -4.66 -26.91
CA ASP A 95 5.10 -4.12 -25.57
C ASP A 95 4.23 -2.89 -25.30
N ASP A 96 3.48 -2.92 -24.20
CA ASP A 96 2.71 -1.79 -23.74
C ASP A 96 3.62 -0.58 -23.55
N VAL A 97 3.35 0.47 -24.31
CA VAL A 97 4.04 1.75 -24.15
C VAL A 97 3.24 2.59 -23.17
N VAL A 98 3.90 3.02 -22.09
CA VAL A 98 3.29 3.93 -21.11
C VAL A 98 3.04 5.29 -21.76
N ILE A 99 1.77 5.57 -22.10
CA ILE A 99 1.35 6.84 -22.71
C ILE A 99 1.33 7.97 -21.66
N LYS A 100 0.90 7.67 -20.43
CA LYS A 100 0.78 8.66 -19.36
C LYS A 100 0.77 8.02 -17.96
N VAL A 101 1.54 8.60 -17.05
CA VAL A 101 1.48 8.29 -15.62
C VAL A 101 0.51 9.25 -14.93
N HIS A 102 -0.45 8.72 -14.20
CA HIS A 102 -1.42 9.52 -13.43
C HIS A 102 -0.94 9.71 -11.98
N PRO A 103 -1.30 10.84 -11.32
CA PRO A 103 -1.06 11.04 -9.90
C PRO A 103 -1.77 10.00 -9.03
N PHE A 104 -1.15 9.65 -7.90
CA PHE A 104 -1.74 8.76 -6.91
C PHE A 104 -2.87 9.46 -6.15
N TYR A 105 -3.93 8.73 -5.79
CA TYR A 105 -4.85 9.23 -4.78
C TYR A 105 -4.19 9.27 -3.40
N PRO A 106 -4.53 10.24 -2.52
CA PRO A 106 -3.93 10.35 -1.19
C PRO A 106 -3.99 9.08 -0.35
N ASN A 107 -5.06 8.28 -0.48
CA ASN A 107 -5.26 7.03 0.26
C ASN A 107 -4.33 5.87 -0.17
N PHE A 108 -3.44 6.06 -1.16
CA PHE A 108 -2.59 4.98 -1.65
C PHE A 108 -1.69 4.35 -0.56
N LEU A 109 -1.34 5.10 0.50
CA LEU A 109 -0.49 4.58 1.58
C LEU A 109 -1.17 3.50 2.42
N ASN A 110 -2.51 3.45 2.46
CA ASN A 110 -3.25 2.51 3.32
C ASN A 110 -2.80 1.06 3.14
N ILE A 111 -2.58 0.61 1.89
CA ILE A 111 -2.13 -0.77 1.65
C ILE A 111 -0.73 -1.02 2.21
N TYR A 112 0.17 -0.04 2.10
CA TYR A 112 1.53 -0.14 2.62
C TYR A 112 1.54 -0.16 4.15
N LEU A 113 0.69 0.65 4.78
CA LEU A 113 0.55 0.70 6.22
C LEU A 113 -0.01 -0.60 6.80
N ILE A 114 -1.01 -1.21 6.15
CA ILE A 114 -1.56 -2.51 6.56
C ILE A 114 -0.49 -3.62 6.44
N GLU A 115 0.22 -3.68 5.32
CA GLU A 115 1.30 -4.65 5.16
C GLU A 115 2.41 -4.46 6.20
N LEU A 116 2.80 -3.21 6.46
CA LEU A 116 3.81 -2.86 7.45
C LEU A 116 3.34 -3.18 8.88
N HIS A 117 2.06 -3.01 9.19
CA HIS A 117 1.46 -3.45 10.45
C HIS A 117 1.65 -4.96 10.63
N PHE A 118 1.31 -5.77 9.63
CA PHE A 118 1.54 -7.23 9.70
C PHE A 118 3.03 -7.54 9.87
N LEU A 119 3.92 -6.90 9.10
CA LEU A 119 5.36 -7.14 9.19
C LEU A 119 5.94 -6.78 10.56
N SER A 120 5.36 -5.80 11.24
CA SER A 120 5.82 -5.32 12.54
C SER A 120 5.25 -6.13 13.71
N PHE A 121 3.97 -6.53 13.65
CA PHE A 121 3.25 -7.08 14.80
C PHE A 121 2.70 -8.49 14.61
N ASN A 122 2.42 -8.91 13.38
CA ASN A 122 1.87 -10.23 13.09
C ASN A 122 2.38 -10.77 11.74
N PRO A 123 3.69 -11.12 11.61
CA PRO A 123 4.26 -11.49 10.32
C PRO A 123 3.61 -12.74 9.71
N THR A 124 3.13 -13.64 10.57
CA THR A 124 2.41 -14.86 10.18
C THR A 124 1.03 -14.57 9.56
N GLY A 125 0.42 -13.44 9.89
CA GLY A 125 -0.88 -13.03 9.36
C GLY A 125 -0.84 -12.48 7.94
N LEU A 126 0.34 -12.04 7.47
CA LEU A 126 0.49 -11.34 6.19
C LEU A 126 0.03 -12.18 4.99
N GLU A 127 0.44 -13.45 4.90
CA GLU A 127 0.03 -14.32 3.79
C GLU A 127 -1.50 -14.49 3.73
N SER A 128 -2.13 -14.67 4.89
CA SER A 128 -3.58 -14.83 5.00
C SER A 128 -4.33 -13.58 4.57
N TYR A 129 -3.86 -12.41 4.98
CA TYR A 129 -4.39 -11.12 4.53
C TYR A 129 -4.26 -10.95 3.01
N LEU A 130 -3.08 -11.22 2.45
CA LEU A 130 -2.84 -11.10 1.01
C LEU A 130 -3.74 -12.03 0.19
N LYS A 131 -4.02 -13.25 0.69
CA LYS A 131 -5.02 -14.14 0.08
C LYS A 131 -6.43 -13.58 0.19
N ALA A 132 -6.81 -13.01 1.32
CA ALA A 132 -8.14 -12.45 1.54
C ALA A 132 -8.43 -11.28 0.58
N VAL A 133 -7.43 -10.44 0.29
CA VAL A 133 -7.53 -9.36 -0.70
C VAL A 133 -7.16 -9.81 -2.13
N ARG A 134 -7.06 -11.12 -2.36
CA ARG A 134 -6.88 -11.79 -3.66
C ARG A 134 -5.60 -11.42 -4.42
N ILE A 135 -4.50 -11.16 -3.71
CA ILE A 135 -3.19 -10.96 -4.35
C ILE A 135 -2.70 -12.29 -4.96
N PRO A 136 -2.43 -12.35 -6.28
CA PRO A 136 -1.82 -13.52 -6.90
C PRO A 136 -0.45 -13.83 -6.29
N GLY A 137 -0.11 -15.11 -6.16
CA GLY A 137 1.18 -15.51 -5.60
C GLY A 137 1.40 -15.04 -4.16
N ALA A 138 0.34 -14.84 -3.36
CA ALA A 138 0.37 -14.28 -2.00
C ALA A 138 1.51 -14.80 -1.12
N LYS A 139 1.84 -16.10 -1.18
CA LYS A 139 2.96 -16.69 -0.43
C LYS A 139 4.33 -16.16 -0.88
N LYS A 140 4.58 -16.12 -2.19
CA LYS A 140 5.83 -15.57 -2.79
C LYS A 140 5.95 -14.09 -2.45
N TYR A 141 4.84 -13.35 -2.59
CA TYR A 141 4.80 -11.93 -2.31
C TYR A 141 5.01 -11.62 -0.82
N ALA A 142 4.36 -12.35 0.10
CA ALA A 142 4.61 -12.24 1.55
C ALA A 142 6.09 -12.46 1.89
N ALA A 143 6.71 -13.51 1.33
CA ALA A 143 8.12 -13.79 1.55
C ALA A 143 9.04 -12.68 1.03
N GLN A 144 8.71 -12.06 -0.11
CA GLN A 144 9.44 -10.90 -0.63
C GLN A 144 9.32 -9.70 0.32
N LEU A 145 8.10 -9.38 0.78
CA LEU A 145 7.86 -8.29 1.72
C LEU A 145 8.61 -8.49 3.04
N SER A 146 8.59 -9.71 3.60
CA SER A 146 9.31 -10.02 4.85
C SER A 146 10.83 -9.89 4.71
N ARG A 147 11.41 -10.36 3.59
CA ARG A 147 12.86 -10.22 3.34
C ARG A 147 13.27 -8.75 3.20
N MET A 148 12.48 -7.98 2.48
CA MET A 148 12.70 -6.55 2.29
C MET A 148 12.62 -5.81 3.63
N TYR A 149 11.57 -6.06 4.42
CA TYR A 149 11.40 -5.48 5.75
C TYR A 149 12.59 -5.80 6.68
N ALA A 150 13.04 -7.06 6.71
CA ALA A 150 14.18 -7.48 7.51
C ALA A 150 15.52 -6.84 7.09
N ALA A 151 15.63 -6.31 5.86
CA ALA A 151 16.82 -5.60 5.39
C ALA A 151 16.83 -4.13 5.81
N ILE A 152 15.65 -3.50 5.94
CA ILE A 152 15.51 -2.07 6.29
C ILE A 152 15.26 -1.82 7.77
N ALA A 153 14.85 -2.86 8.52
CA ALA A 153 14.64 -2.81 9.97
C ALA A 153 15.95 -2.97 10.79
N ARG A 154 17.10 -3.02 10.12
CA ARG A 154 18.44 -3.06 10.71
C ARG A 154 19.01 -1.66 10.84
#